data_AF-A0A4D4M9B1-F1
#
_entry.id   AF-A0A4D4M9B1-F1
#
_cell.length_a   1.000
_cell.length_b   1.000
_cell.length_c   1.000
_cell.angle_alpha   90.00
_cell.angle_beta   90.00
_cell.angle_gamma   90.00
#
_symmetry.space_group_name_H-M   'P 1'
#
loop_
_entity.id
_entity.type
_entity.pdbx_description
1 polymer ?
#
loop_
_entity_poly.entity_id
_entity_poly.type
_entity_poly.pdbx_seq_one_letter_code
_entity_poly.pdbx_strand_id
1 'polypeptide(L)'
;MRHAPGTDVWHWTIRLRADWRGTYDLFEDAGGGPESGGPAYWQWLRGQHRADPNNPRNLPRRWGGEPVAYAELPHAPGRWTGNRGLMCLGAP
;
A
#
# COMPACT_ATOMS: atom_id res chain seq x y z
N MET A 1 -7.60 7.63 -0.19
CA MET A 1 -6.81 8.83 -0.57
C MET A 1 -7.75 9.99 -0.84
N ARG A 2 -7.27 11.23 -0.78
CA ARG A 2 -8.01 12.43 -1.20
C ARG A 2 -7.32 13.08 -2.38
N HIS A 3 -8.10 13.50 -3.36
CA HIS A 3 -7.62 14.25 -4.51
C HIS A 3 -7.33 15.70 -4.10
N ALA A 4 -6.17 16.23 -4.49
CA ALA A 4 -5.83 17.64 -4.30
C ALA A 4 -6.47 18.48 -5.43
N PRO A 5 -7.30 19.49 -5.11
CA PRO A 5 -8.03 20.26 -6.13
C PRO A 5 -7.12 20.91 -7.17
N GLY A 6 -7.49 20.82 -8.45
CA GLY A 6 -6.76 21.46 -9.55
C GLY A 6 -5.43 20.79 -9.92
N THR A 7 -5.17 19.58 -9.43
CA THR A 7 -3.97 18.80 -9.72
C THR A 7 -4.33 17.39 -10.14
N ASP A 8 -3.34 16.55 -10.45
CA ASP A 8 -3.44 15.09 -10.58
C ASP A 8 -2.96 14.36 -9.32
N VAL A 9 -2.75 15.10 -8.22
CA VAL A 9 -2.16 14.56 -6.99
C VAL A 9 -3.23 13.93 -6.11
N TRP A 10 -3.01 12.66 -5.78
CA TRP A 10 -3.74 11.95 -4.73
C TRP A 10 -2.86 11.79 -3.51
N HIS A 11 -3.42 12.04 -2.34
CA HIS A 11 -2.64 11.91 -1.11
C HIS A 11 -3.45 11.34 0.05
N TRP A 12 -2.74 10.71 0.97
CA TRP A 12 -3.30 10.20 2.22
C TRP A 12 -2.27 10.38 3.32
N THR A 13 -2.72 10.87 4.47
CA THR A 13 -1.84 11.13 5.62
C THR A 13 -2.34 10.31 6.78
N ILE A 14 -1.44 9.51 7.36
CA ILE A 14 -1.70 8.67 8.52
C ILE A 14 -0.65 8.91 9.59
N ARG A 15 -1.04 8.70 10.85
CA ARG A 15 -0.10 8.73 11.98
C ARG A 15 0.38 7.31 12.26
N LEU A 16 1.69 7.13 12.26
CA LEU A 16 2.36 5.86 12.55
C LEU A 16 3.24 6.00 13.79
N ARG A 17 3.63 4.88 14.40
CA ARG A 17 4.65 4.89 15.46
C ARG A 17 6.00 5.33 14.88
N ALA A 18 6.81 6.07 15.64
CA ALA A 18 8.08 6.62 15.15
C ALA A 18 9.09 5.57 14.66
N ASP A 19 8.97 4.33 15.14
CA ASP A 19 9.78 3.17 14.80
C ASP A 19 9.13 2.26 13.73
N TRP A 20 8.08 2.75 13.06
CA TRP A 20 7.37 1.95 12.07
C TRP A 20 8.23 1.65 10.85
N ARG A 21 8.21 0.39 10.44
CA ARG A 21 8.63 -0.11 9.13
C ARG A 21 7.56 -1.09 8.67
N GLY A 22 7.14 -0.99 7.42
CA GLY A 22 6.12 -1.88 6.88
C GLY A 22 5.99 -1.82 5.37
N THR A 23 5.30 -2.81 4.83
CA THR A 23 4.92 -2.88 3.42
C THR A 23 3.61 -2.16 3.18
N TYR A 24 3.38 -1.68 1.97
CA TYR A 24 2.11 -1.12 1.53
C TYR A 24 1.86 -1.46 0.07
N ASP A 25 0.60 -1.46 -0.32
CA ASP A 25 0.13 -1.66 -1.69
C ASP A 25 -0.69 -0.44 -2.11
N LEU A 26 -0.61 -0.07 -3.40
CA LEU A 26 -1.48 0.94 -4.01
C LEU A 26 -2.41 0.25 -5.00
N PHE A 27 -3.70 0.57 -4.91
CA PHE A 27 -4.73 0.08 -5.84
C PHE A 27 -5.42 1.29 -6.44
N GLU A 28 -5.51 1.30 -7.77
CA GLU A 28 -6.12 2.38 -8.51
C GLU A 28 -7.51 1.95 -8.99
N ASP A 29 -8.53 2.67 -8.57
CA ASP A 29 -9.88 2.53 -9.12
C ASP A 29 -10.06 3.55 -10.26
N ALA A 30 -9.82 3.11 -11.49
CA ALA A 30 -10.05 3.91 -12.70
C ALA A 30 -11.49 3.78 -13.24
N GLY A 31 -12.41 3.21 -12.46
CA GLY A 31 -13.77 2.88 -12.88
C GLY A 31 -13.88 1.53 -13.59
N GLY A 32 -15.11 1.15 -13.95
CA GLY A 32 -15.42 -0.13 -14.61
C GLY A 32 -15.48 -1.35 -13.68
N GLY A 33 -15.31 -1.16 -12.38
CA GLY A 33 -15.47 -2.20 -11.36
C GLY A 33 -16.90 -2.33 -10.81
N PRO A 34 -17.13 -3.30 -9.91
CA PRO A 34 -18.37 -3.41 -9.13
C PRO A 34 -18.62 -2.16 -8.27
N GLU A 35 -19.84 -2.04 -7.74
CA GLU A 35 -20.17 -1.00 -6.76
C GLU A 35 -19.28 -1.08 -5.52
N SER A 36 -18.74 0.08 -5.10
CA SER A 36 -17.82 0.18 -3.96
C SER A 36 -18.47 -0.26 -2.63
N GLY A 37 -17.66 -0.81 -1.72
CA GLY A 37 -18.08 -1.14 -0.35
C GLY A 37 -18.47 -2.60 -0.11
N GLY A 38 -18.55 -3.41 -1.17
CA GLY A 38 -18.85 -4.85 -1.07
C GLY A 38 -17.60 -5.76 -1.17
N PRO A 39 -17.70 -7.04 -0.75
CA PRO A 39 -16.61 -8.02 -0.91
C PRO A 39 -16.15 -8.20 -2.37
N ALA A 40 -17.10 -8.17 -3.32
CA ALA A 40 -16.81 -8.29 -4.75
C ALA A 40 -15.95 -7.12 -5.27
N TYR A 41 -16.22 -5.91 -4.78
CA TYR A 41 -15.41 -4.73 -5.07
C TYR A 41 -13.98 -4.90 -4.57
N TRP A 42 -13.80 -5.31 -3.32
CA TRP A 42 -12.46 -5.52 -2.76
C TRP A 42 -11.68 -6.64 -3.45
N GLN A 43 -12.36 -7.68 -3.93
CA GLN A 43 -11.74 -8.73 -4.72
C GLN A 43 -11.28 -8.21 -6.08
N TRP A 44 -12.11 -7.43 -6.77
CA TRP A 44 -11.76 -6.79 -8.04
C TRP A 44 -10.64 -5.75 -7.88
N LEU A 45 -10.72 -4.87 -6.87
CA LEU A 45 -9.77 -3.79 -6.63
C LEU A 45 -8.35 -4.33 -6.37
N ARG A 46 -8.23 -5.50 -5.72
CA ARG A 46 -6.93 -6.17 -5.53
C ARG A 46 -6.25 -6.56 -6.84
N GLY A 47 -7.00 -6.71 -7.93
CA GLY A 47 -6.46 -6.91 -9.27
C GLY A 47 -5.95 -5.62 -9.93
N GLN A 48 -6.30 -4.45 -9.41
CA GLN A 48 -5.90 -3.13 -9.93
C GLN A 48 -4.64 -2.59 -9.23
N HIS A 49 -3.74 -3.48 -8.84
CA HIS A 49 -2.51 -3.13 -8.14
C HIS A 49 -1.60 -2.26 -9.02
N ARG A 50 -0.96 -1.25 -8.41
CA ARG A 50 0.05 -0.39 -9.02
C ARG A 50 1.29 -0.34 -8.16
N ALA A 51 2.45 -0.50 -8.79
CA ALA A 51 3.72 -0.20 -8.13
C ALA A 51 3.80 1.31 -7.85
N ASP A 52 4.39 1.68 -6.72
CA ASP A 52 4.67 3.08 -6.41
C ASP A 52 5.84 3.58 -7.27
N PRO A 53 5.61 4.48 -8.24
CA PRO A 53 6.67 4.96 -9.13
C PRO A 53 7.72 5.80 -8.39
N ASN A 54 7.40 6.31 -7.19
CA ASN A 54 8.26 7.21 -6.43
C ASN A 54 9.04 6.49 -5.31
N ASN A 55 8.77 5.21 -5.06
CA ASN A 55 9.50 4.42 -4.07
C ASN A 55 10.21 3.23 -4.71
N PRO A 56 11.53 3.32 -4.96
CA PRO A 56 12.29 2.21 -5.55
C PRO A 56 12.53 1.06 -4.56
N ARG A 57 12.20 1.23 -3.27
CA ARG A 57 12.48 0.25 -2.22
C ARG A 57 11.41 -0.83 -2.18
N ASN A 58 11.79 -2.04 -2.60
CA ASN A 58 10.89 -3.18 -2.67
C ASN A 58 11.45 -4.40 -1.94
N LEU A 59 10.56 -5.27 -1.49
CA LEU A 59 10.86 -6.58 -0.93
C LEU A 59 10.35 -7.69 -1.84
N PRO A 60 11.05 -8.84 -1.93
CA PRO A 60 10.55 -9.98 -2.67
C PRO A 60 9.28 -10.52 -1.99
N ARG A 61 8.28 -10.86 -2.80
CA ARG A 61 7.03 -11.43 -2.28
C ARG A 61 7.23 -12.91 -1.98
N ARG A 62 6.76 -13.34 -0.80
CA ARG A 62 6.97 -14.70 -0.27
C ARG A 62 6.49 -15.83 -1.18
N TRP A 63 5.41 -15.59 -1.94
CA TRP A 63 4.73 -16.61 -2.75
C TRP A 63 4.75 -16.29 -4.25
N GLY A 64 5.75 -15.52 -4.70
CA GLY A 64 5.80 -15.01 -6.05
C GLY A 64 4.84 -13.84 -6.30
N GLY A 65 4.88 -13.30 -7.52
CA GLY A 65 4.21 -12.06 -7.92
C GLY A 65 5.13 -10.84 -7.81
N GLU A 66 4.55 -9.67 -8.09
CA GLU A 66 5.29 -8.41 -8.09
C GLU A 66 5.94 -8.10 -6.73
N PRO A 67 7.15 -7.51 -6.70
CA PRO A 67 7.75 -7.00 -5.47
C PRO A 67 6.82 -6.04 -4.74
N VAL A 68 6.88 -6.04 -3.41
CA VAL A 68 6.05 -5.17 -2.57
C VAL A 68 6.85 -3.97 -2.09
N ALA A 69 6.27 -2.78 -2.21
CA ALA A 69 6.88 -1.56 -1.71
C ALA A 69 6.94 -1.59 -0.18
N TYR A 70 8.03 -1.07 0.38
CA TYR A 70 8.12 -0.85 1.83
C TYR A 70 8.62 0.54 2.15
N ALA A 71 8.22 1.03 3.32
CA ALA A 71 8.69 2.28 3.89
C ALA A 71 9.10 2.07 5.34
N GLU A 72 9.93 2.96 5.83
CA GLU A 72 10.43 2.97 7.19
C GLU A 72 10.56 4.41 7.67
N LEU A 73 10.28 4.63 8.93
CA LEU A 73 10.51 5.90 9.61
C LEU A 73 11.91 5.93 10.21
N PRO A 74 12.47 7.12 10.50
CA PRO A 74 13.88 7.26 10.89
C PRO A 74 14.31 6.46 12.13
N HIS A 75 13.38 6.14 13.05
CA HIS A 75 13.67 5.34 14.24
C HIS A 75 13.30 3.86 14.08
N ALA A 76 13.02 3.40 12.86
CA ALA A 76 12.80 1.99 12.60
C ALA A 76 14.03 1.18 13.06
N PRO A 77 13.83 -0.02 13.63
CA PRO A 77 14.94 -0.81 14.14
C PRO A 77 15.99 -1.08 13.06
N GLY A 78 17.27 -1.04 13.46
CA GLY A 78 18.39 -1.44 12.60
C GLY A 78 18.25 -2.87 12.08
N ARG A 79 19.03 -3.22 11.05
CA ARG A 79 19.03 -4.49 10.28
C ARG A 79 17.73 -5.30 10.38
N TRP A 80 16.88 -5.18 9.37
CA TRP A 80 15.70 -6.01 9.21
C TRP A 80 16.09 -7.49 9.03
N THR A 81 16.08 -8.25 10.13
CA THR A 81 16.09 -9.72 10.11
C THR A 81 14.64 -10.17 9.97
N GLY A 82 14.11 -10.10 8.75
CA GLY A 82 12.68 -10.25 8.46
C GLY A 82 11.99 -11.32 9.30
N ASN A 83 11.11 -10.90 10.20
CA ASN A 83 10.11 -11.78 10.80
C ASN A 83 8.78 -11.03 10.97
N ARG A 84 7.91 -11.30 9.99
CA ARG A 84 6.45 -11.52 10.06
C ARG A 84 5.60 -10.53 10.87
N GLY A 85 5.05 -9.54 10.17
CA GLY A 85 3.83 -8.82 10.55
C GLY A 85 3.08 -8.35 9.29
N LEU A 86 1.98 -9.01 8.95
CA LEU A 86 1.06 -8.60 7.89
C LEU A 86 0.15 -7.51 8.47
N MET A 87 0.28 -6.26 8.02
CA MET A 87 -0.75 -5.24 8.24
C MET A 87 -1.49 -5.03 6.92
N CYS A 88 -2.56 -5.79 6.72
CA CYS A 88 -3.57 -5.47 5.72
C CYS A 88 -4.34 -4.25 6.24
N LEU A 89 -4.10 -3.06 5.70
CA LEU A 89 -5.02 -1.93 5.87
C LEU A 89 -6.20 -2.14 4.90
N GLY A 90 -7.10 -3.05 5.28
CA GLY A 90 -8.49 -3.00 4.84
C GLY A 90 -9.22 -2.01 5.74
N ALA A 91 -9.76 -0.94 5.15
CA ALA A 91 -10.74 -0.08 5.83
C ALA A 91 -12.09 -0.84 5.94
N PRO A 92 -12.94 -0.53 6.94
CA PRO A 92 -14.14 -1.31 7.29
C PRO A 92 -15.16 -1.46 6.17
#